data_AF-A0A8J4BFX6-F1
#
_entry.id   AF-A0A8J4BFX6-F1
#
_cell.length_a   1.000
_cell.length_b   1.000
_cell.length_c   1.000
_cell.angle_alpha   90.00
_cell.angle_beta   90.00
_cell.angle_gamma   90.00
#
_symmetry.space_group_name_H-M   'P 1'
#
loop_
_entity.id
_entity.type
_entity.pdbx_description
1 polymer ?
#
loop_
_entity_poly.entity_id
_entity_poly.type
_entity_poly.pdbx_seq_one_letter_code
_entity_poly.pdbx_strand_id
1 'polypeptide(L)'
;MEECDLDFFNEELKDWMALRGIRGQFLERPVGPVPGPSEGIALLWQDAVFEVVEVRQELYSRMDPRVAGLPSEVAGTRAWSKLQEMGEGLLMALLRHRPSGRLILAAVTHLFWNPAFPDVKVLQAALMCGYLSAFTREAAGTDGVLHGPPPGLLLFGDFNSLACKYLPDKFDPVVGAAE
;
A
#
# COMPACT_ATOMS: atom_id res chain seq x y z
N MET A 1 8.42 -5.31 -1.54
CA MET A 1 9.61 -4.60 -2.02
C MET A 1 9.19 -3.19 -2.32
N GLU A 2 10.01 -2.27 -1.87
CA GLU A 2 9.84 -0.83 -1.87
C GLU A 2 11.09 -0.24 -2.52
N GLU A 3 10.99 0.93 -3.13
CA GLU A 3 12.09 1.56 -3.90
C GLU A 3 12.64 0.63 -4.99
N CYS A 4 11.75 -0.15 -5.60
CA CYS A 4 12.11 -1.10 -6.63
C CYS A 4 12.18 -0.37 -7.97
N ASP A 5 13.37 -0.29 -8.57
CA ASP A 5 13.56 0.25 -9.90
C ASP A 5 12.85 -0.61 -10.97
N LEU A 6 12.22 0.05 -11.94
CA LEU A 6 11.42 -0.60 -12.98
C LEU A 6 12.29 -1.44 -13.92
N ASP A 7 13.46 -0.93 -14.29
CA ASP A 7 14.37 -1.64 -15.20
C ASP A 7 14.95 -2.86 -14.49
N PHE A 8 15.39 -2.70 -13.24
CA PHE A 8 15.78 -3.81 -12.37
C PHE A 8 14.67 -4.87 -12.25
N PHE A 9 13.42 -4.45 -12.02
CA PHE A 9 12.29 -5.38 -11.90
C PHE A 9 12.08 -6.19 -13.19
N ASN A 10 12.13 -5.53 -14.35
CA ASN A 10 11.81 -6.12 -15.64
C ASN A 10 12.95 -6.91 -16.28
N GLU A 11 14.19 -6.49 -16.07
CA GLU A 11 15.36 -7.01 -16.78
C GLU A 11 16.18 -7.97 -15.91
N GLU A 12 16.43 -7.62 -14.64
CA GLU A 12 17.29 -8.41 -13.77
C GLU A 12 16.49 -9.38 -12.90
N LEU A 13 15.50 -8.85 -12.17
CA LEU A 13 14.73 -9.61 -11.19
C LEU A 13 13.83 -10.63 -11.87
N LYS A 14 13.27 -10.31 -13.03
CA LYS A 14 12.36 -11.17 -13.79
C LYS A 14 12.92 -12.56 -14.07
N ASP A 15 14.14 -12.63 -14.60
CA ASP A 15 14.77 -13.90 -14.94
C ASP A 15 15.13 -14.69 -13.68
N TRP A 16 15.62 -14.00 -12.65
CA TRP A 16 15.91 -14.61 -11.36
C TRP A 16 14.65 -15.19 -10.70
N MET A 17 13.51 -14.49 -10.80
CA MET A 17 12.21 -14.93 -10.31
C MET A 17 11.70 -16.15 -11.09
N ALA A 18 11.78 -16.11 -12.42
CA ALA A 18 11.35 -17.21 -13.29
C ALA A 18 12.10 -18.52 -12.96
N LEU A 19 13.43 -18.44 -12.77
CA LEU A 19 14.26 -19.58 -12.36
C LEU A 19 13.88 -20.18 -11.00
N ARG A 20 13.18 -19.43 -10.15
CA ARG A 20 12.78 -19.84 -8.79
C ARG A 20 11.29 -20.07 -8.63
N GLY A 21 10.52 -20.03 -9.72
CA GLY A 21 9.06 -20.16 -9.68
C GLY A 21 8.36 -19.03 -8.93
N ILE A 22 9.00 -17.86 -8.87
CA ILE A 22 8.44 -16.65 -8.26
C ILE A 22 7.73 -15.85 -9.36
N ARG A 23 6.55 -15.32 -9.04
CA ARG A 23 5.86 -14.32 -9.85
C ARG A 23 5.78 -13.02 -9.07
N GLY A 24 5.54 -11.92 -9.78
CA GLY A 24 5.37 -10.63 -9.14
C GLY A 24 4.50 -9.68 -9.94
N GLN A 25 3.94 -8.71 -9.23
CA GLN A 25 3.31 -7.53 -9.80
C GLN A 25 4.13 -6.30 -9.36
N PHE A 26 4.17 -5.30 -10.24
CA PHE A 26 4.80 -4.00 -9.99
C PHE A 26 3.76 -2.88 -10.10
N LEU A 27 3.84 -1.91 -9.19
CA LEU A 27 3.15 -0.62 -9.26
C LEU A 27 4.20 0.48 -9.31
N GLU A 28 4.29 1.15 -10.45
CA GLU A 28 5.16 2.31 -10.66
C GLU A 28 4.66 3.52 -9.86
N ARG A 29 5.60 4.29 -9.29
CA ARG A 29 5.32 5.58 -8.67
C ARG A 29 5.58 6.69 -9.70
N PRO A 30 4.53 7.30 -10.28
CA PRO A 30 4.66 8.23 -11.41
C PRO A 30 5.29 9.59 -11.04
N VAL A 31 5.51 9.87 -9.76
CA VAL A 31 5.94 11.19 -9.28
C VAL A 31 7.02 11.06 -8.22
N GLY A 32 8.21 11.60 -8.53
CA GLY A 32 9.27 11.89 -7.57
C GLY A 32 9.80 13.31 -7.81
N PRO A 33 10.15 14.08 -6.77
CA PRO A 33 10.70 15.43 -6.92
C PRO A 33 12.16 15.43 -7.41
N VAL A 34 12.80 14.27 -7.48
CA VAL A 34 14.19 14.09 -7.85
C VAL A 34 14.24 13.32 -9.17
N PRO A 35 14.99 13.82 -10.18
CA PRO A 35 15.28 13.03 -11.37
C PRO A 35 15.97 11.73 -10.97
N GLY A 36 15.37 10.60 -11.32
CA GLY A 36 15.87 9.27 -10.98
C GLY A 36 15.24 8.22 -11.89
N PRO A 37 15.70 6.97 -11.78
CA PRO A 37 15.04 5.84 -12.42
C PRO A 37 13.57 5.78 -11.99
N SER A 38 12.70 5.26 -12.85
CA SER A 38 11.32 5.05 -12.44
C SER A 38 11.28 3.92 -11.41
N GLU A 39 10.78 4.21 -10.22
CA GLU A 39 10.72 3.24 -9.13
C GLU A 39 9.29 3.05 -8.64
N GLY A 40 9.08 2.03 -7.83
CA GLY A 40 7.78 1.72 -7.29
C GLY A 40 7.81 0.65 -6.20
N ILE A 41 6.67 -0.02 -6.07
CA ILE A 41 6.52 -1.14 -5.14
C ILE A 41 6.25 -2.42 -5.94
N ALA A 42 6.82 -3.52 -5.45
CA ALA A 42 6.61 -4.84 -6.02
C ALA A 42 6.13 -5.84 -4.96
N LEU A 43 5.15 -6.65 -5.37
CA LEU A 43 4.62 -7.75 -4.59
C LEU A 43 4.97 -9.07 -5.29
N LEU A 44 5.68 -9.94 -4.59
CA LEU A 44 6.19 -11.21 -5.12
C LEU A 44 5.59 -12.40 -4.38
N TRP A 45 5.36 -13.52 -5.07
CA TRP A 45 4.86 -14.75 -4.46
C TRP A 45 5.39 -16.00 -5.17
N GLN A 46 5.42 -17.11 -4.44
CA GLN A 46 5.78 -18.43 -4.96
C GLN A 46 4.61 -19.06 -5.71
N ASP A 47 4.74 -19.27 -7.02
CA ASP A 47 3.66 -19.78 -7.89
C ASP A 47 3.24 -21.21 -7.54
N ALA A 48 4.20 -22.02 -7.08
CA ALA A 48 3.96 -23.38 -6.62
C ALA A 48 3.17 -23.45 -5.30
N VAL A 49 3.13 -22.36 -4.54
CA VAL A 49 2.48 -22.29 -3.22
C VAL A 49 1.17 -21.51 -3.28
N PHE A 50 1.12 -20.45 -4.08
CA PHE A 50 -0.01 -19.54 -4.16
C PHE A 50 -0.56 -19.46 -5.58
N GLU A 51 -1.87 -19.62 -5.69
CA GLU A 51 -2.63 -19.26 -6.87
C GLU A 51 -3.11 -17.82 -6.73
N VAL A 52 -2.95 -17.02 -7.77
CA VAL A 52 -3.47 -15.66 -7.82
C VAL A 52 -4.95 -15.71 -8.15
N VAL A 53 -5.78 -15.19 -7.24
CA VAL A 53 -7.22 -15.02 -7.49
C VAL A 53 -7.45 -13.66 -8.14
N GLU A 54 -6.88 -12.61 -7.57
CA GLU A 54 -7.05 -11.25 -8.06
C GLU A 54 -5.86 -10.37 -7.65
N VAL A 55 -5.52 -9.40 -8.49
CA VAL A 55 -4.52 -8.37 -8.20
C VAL A 55 -5.18 -7.01 -8.38
N ARG A 56 -4.98 -6.11 -7.42
CA ARG A 56 -5.43 -4.73 -7.48
C ARG A 56 -4.29 -3.81 -7.10
N GLN A 57 -4.30 -2.64 -7.71
CA GLN A 57 -3.37 -1.57 -7.39
C GLN A 57 -4.10 -0.24 -7.46
N GLU A 58 -3.75 0.68 -6.58
CA GLU A 58 -4.38 1.99 -6.55
C GLU A 58 -3.44 3.05 -5.99
N LEU A 59 -3.49 4.25 -6.57
CA LEU A 59 -2.77 5.41 -6.05
C LEU A 59 -3.63 6.11 -5.01
N TYR A 60 -3.02 6.54 -3.90
CA TYR A 60 -3.78 7.21 -2.86
C TYR A 60 -4.41 8.52 -3.35
N SER A 61 -3.74 9.23 -4.26
CA SER A 61 -4.25 10.44 -4.92
C SER A 61 -5.53 10.21 -5.73
N ARG A 62 -5.83 8.97 -6.12
CA ARG A 62 -7.04 8.62 -6.88
C ARG A 62 -8.17 8.07 -6.02
N MET A 63 -7.94 7.85 -4.72
CA MET A 63 -8.94 7.29 -3.82
C MET A 63 -9.95 8.34 -3.35
N ASP A 64 -11.20 7.92 -3.19
CA ASP A 64 -12.25 8.71 -2.57
C ASP A 64 -12.14 8.63 -1.04
N PRO A 65 -12.21 9.76 -0.28
CA PRO A 65 -12.09 9.73 1.18
C PRO A 65 -13.14 8.85 1.87
N ARG A 66 -14.31 8.65 1.24
CA ARG A 66 -15.38 7.80 1.76
C ARG A 66 -14.98 6.33 1.86
N VAL A 67 -13.96 5.88 1.12
CA VAL A 67 -13.43 4.50 1.25
C VAL A 67 -12.94 4.22 2.66
N ALA A 68 -12.41 5.25 3.34
CA ALA A 68 -11.92 5.19 4.71
C ALA A 68 -12.96 5.66 5.73
N GLY A 69 -14.22 5.90 5.32
CA GLY A 69 -15.25 6.50 6.17
C GLY A 69 -14.91 7.93 6.61
N LEU A 70 -14.01 8.62 5.90
CA LEU A 70 -13.62 9.98 6.22
C LEU A 70 -14.70 10.97 5.73
N PRO A 71 -14.94 12.05 6.47
CA PRO A 71 -15.91 13.07 6.07
C PRO A 71 -15.36 13.87 4.89
N SER A 72 -16.25 14.42 4.06
CA SER A 72 -15.88 15.07 2.79
C SER A 72 -15.00 16.31 2.97
N GLU A 73 -15.06 16.94 4.13
CA GLU A 73 -14.29 18.12 4.54
C GLU A 73 -12.79 17.86 4.54
N VAL A 74 -12.37 16.59 4.68
CA VAL A 74 -10.96 16.19 4.55
C VAL A 74 -10.39 16.64 3.20
N ALA A 75 -11.20 16.66 2.14
CA ALA A 75 -10.77 17.10 0.81
C ALA A 75 -10.30 18.57 0.77
N GLY A 76 -10.71 19.40 1.74
CA GLY A 76 -10.29 20.80 1.87
C GLY A 76 -9.02 21.01 2.72
N THR A 77 -8.42 19.94 3.24
CA THR A 77 -7.24 20.04 4.12
C THR A 77 -5.93 20.14 3.35
N ARG A 78 -4.92 20.75 3.98
CA ARG A 78 -3.55 20.79 3.46
C ARG A 78 -2.99 19.40 3.18
N ALA A 79 -3.27 18.43 4.07
CA ALA A 79 -2.86 17.04 3.91
C ALA A 79 -3.42 16.43 2.62
N TRP A 80 -4.71 16.67 2.34
CA TRP A 80 -5.36 16.17 1.13
C TRP A 80 -4.79 16.80 -0.13
N SER A 81 -4.65 18.13 -0.16
CA SER A 81 -4.00 18.82 -1.29
C SER A 81 -2.60 18.28 -1.54
N LYS A 82 -1.84 18.05 -0.47
CA LYS A 82 -0.50 17.51 -0.57
C LYS A 82 -0.48 16.07 -1.09
N LEU A 83 -1.40 15.22 -0.64
CA LEU A 83 -1.58 13.85 -1.12
C LEU A 83 -1.90 13.77 -2.62
N GLN A 84 -2.67 14.73 -3.16
CA GLN A 84 -3.02 14.78 -4.59
C GLN A 84 -1.82 15.04 -5.51
N GLU A 85 -0.73 15.61 -4.98
CA GLU A 85 0.51 15.85 -5.73
C GLU A 85 1.41 14.61 -5.82
N MET A 86 1.03 13.51 -5.17
CA MET A 86 1.94 12.37 -4.95
C MET A 86 1.56 11.13 -5.75
N GLY A 87 2.55 10.26 -5.89
CA GLY A 87 2.45 8.99 -6.61
C GLY A 87 2.48 7.75 -5.71
N GLU A 88 2.46 7.86 -4.39
CA GLU A 88 2.39 6.69 -3.52
C GLU A 88 1.05 5.94 -3.69
N GLY A 89 1.10 4.64 -3.48
CA GLY A 89 -0.06 3.77 -3.63
C GLY A 89 0.05 2.46 -2.87
N LEU A 90 -0.89 1.59 -3.17
CA LEU A 90 -1.04 0.27 -2.61
C LEU A 90 -1.06 -0.74 -3.76
N LEU A 91 -0.29 -1.81 -3.62
CA LEU A 91 -0.36 -2.97 -4.48
C LEU A 91 -0.77 -4.17 -3.63
N MET A 92 -1.79 -4.91 -4.06
CA MET A 92 -2.28 -6.07 -3.33
C MET A 92 -2.69 -7.21 -4.25
N ALA A 93 -2.56 -8.43 -3.73
CA ALA A 93 -2.99 -9.65 -4.38
C ALA A 93 -3.78 -10.51 -3.40
N LEU A 94 -4.96 -10.95 -3.84
CA LEU A 94 -5.69 -12.04 -3.21
C LEU A 94 -5.12 -13.36 -3.72
N LEU A 95 -4.56 -14.12 -2.80
CA LEU A 95 -3.85 -15.37 -3.08
C LEU A 95 -4.58 -16.53 -2.41
N ARG A 96 -4.79 -17.62 -3.15
CA ARG A 96 -5.25 -18.89 -2.60
C ARG A 96 -4.04 -19.76 -2.31
N HIS A 97 -3.82 -20.09 -1.05
CA HIS A 97 -2.77 -21.04 -0.65
C HIS A 97 -3.16 -22.44 -1.13
N ARG A 98 -2.42 -22.96 -2.11
CA ARG A 98 -2.79 -24.21 -2.81
C ARG A 98 -2.95 -25.41 -1.88
N PRO A 99 -2.06 -25.67 -0.90
CA PRO A 99 -2.21 -26.82 -0.01
C PRO A 99 -3.42 -26.77 0.92
N SER A 100 -3.84 -25.58 1.38
CA SER A 100 -4.94 -25.45 2.36
C SER A 100 -6.24 -24.89 1.79
N GLY A 101 -6.23 -24.40 0.55
CA GLY A 101 -7.35 -23.72 -0.09
C GLY A 101 -7.69 -22.35 0.51
N ARG A 102 -6.99 -21.91 1.56
CA ARG A 102 -7.29 -20.66 2.28
C ARG A 102 -6.89 -19.43 1.49
N LEU A 103 -7.68 -18.37 1.61
CA LEU A 103 -7.38 -17.07 1.04
C LEU A 103 -6.49 -16.23 1.97
N ILE A 104 -5.52 -15.55 1.37
CA ILE A 104 -4.63 -14.57 2.00
C ILE A 104 -4.63 -13.33 1.11
N LEU A 105 -4.85 -12.16 1.70
CA LEU A 105 -4.60 -10.88 1.06
C LEU A 105 -3.20 -10.42 1.40
N ALA A 106 -2.30 -10.40 0.43
CA ALA A 106 -0.98 -9.81 0.58
C ALA A 106 -1.01 -8.39 -0.01
N ALA A 107 -0.48 -7.42 0.73
CA ALA A 107 -0.47 -6.01 0.35
C ALA A 107 0.89 -5.38 0.67
N VAL A 108 1.34 -4.48 -0.19
CA VAL A 108 2.57 -3.69 -0.01
C VAL A 108 2.29 -2.22 -0.30
N THR A 109 2.93 -1.33 0.45
CA THR A 109 2.89 0.12 0.23
C THR A 109 4.24 0.75 0.55
N HIS A 110 4.44 2.00 0.12
CA HIS A 110 5.53 2.85 0.57
C HIS A 110 4.90 4.24 0.81
N LEU A 111 4.75 4.63 2.07
CA LEU A 111 4.08 5.88 2.46
C LEU A 111 5.00 7.08 2.27
N PHE A 112 4.40 8.28 2.26
CA PHE A 112 5.15 9.51 2.09
C PHE A 112 6.24 9.69 3.16
N TRP A 113 7.44 10.08 2.74
CA TRP A 113 8.61 10.08 3.62
C TRP A 113 8.69 11.31 4.55
N ASN A 114 8.25 12.48 4.10
CA ASN A 114 8.59 13.75 4.75
C ASN A 114 8.02 13.83 6.19
N PRO A 115 8.87 13.93 7.23
CA PRO A 115 8.43 13.97 8.62
C PRO A 115 7.61 15.22 8.98
N ALA A 116 7.64 16.28 8.17
CA ALA A 116 6.82 17.48 8.37
C ALA A 116 5.34 17.30 7.96
N PHE A 117 4.99 16.14 7.40
CA PHE A 117 3.62 15.81 6.95
C PHE A 117 3.13 14.47 7.55
N PRO A 118 3.06 14.35 8.89
CA PRO A 118 2.56 13.14 9.54
C PRO A 118 1.06 12.89 9.22
N ASP A 119 0.31 13.97 8.98
CA ASP A 119 -1.09 13.96 8.57
C ASP A 119 -1.31 13.30 7.20
N VAL A 120 -0.41 13.53 6.23
CA VAL A 120 -0.43 12.84 4.94
C VAL A 120 -0.24 11.33 5.12
N LYS A 121 0.71 10.91 5.97
CA LYS A 121 0.98 9.48 6.23
C LYS A 121 -0.23 8.80 6.87
N VAL A 122 -0.86 9.47 7.86
CA VAL A 122 -2.09 8.99 8.50
C VAL A 122 -3.24 8.91 7.51
N LEU A 123 -3.38 9.89 6.63
CA LEU A 123 -4.41 9.90 5.58
C LEU A 123 -4.22 8.75 4.59
N GLN A 124 -2.99 8.52 4.10
CA GLN A 124 -2.66 7.37 3.25
C GLN A 124 -2.97 6.04 3.95
N ALA A 125 -2.60 5.91 5.23
CA ALA A 125 -2.89 4.72 6.03
C ALA A 125 -4.40 4.49 6.21
N ALA A 126 -5.19 5.55 6.43
CA ALA A 126 -6.64 5.46 6.54
C ALA A 126 -7.29 5.00 5.22
N LEU A 127 -6.90 5.62 4.10
CA LEU A 127 -7.34 5.25 2.76
C LEU A 127 -7.00 3.78 2.44
N MET A 128 -5.77 3.37 2.73
CA MET A 128 -5.31 1.99 2.59
C MET A 128 -6.17 1.01 3.40
N CYS A 129 -6.38 1.27 4.69
CA CYS A 129 -7.19 0.42 5.57
C CYS A 129 -8.64 0.31 5.07
N GLY A 130 -9.23 1.43 4.64
CA GLY A 130 -10.57 1.46 4.04
C GLY A 130 -10.67 0.60 2.78
N TYR A 131 -9.70 0.77 1.87
CA TYR A 131 -9.63 0.03 0.60
C TYR A 131 -9.44 -1.48 0.82
N LEU A 132 -8.51 -1.86 1.71
CA LEU A 132 -8.28 -3.26 2.11
C LEU A 132 -9.52 -3.87 2.78
N SER A 133 -10.19 -3.13 3.66
CA SER A 133 -11.41 -3.59 4.32
C SER A 133 -12.57 -3.78 3.33
N ALA A 134 -12.73 -2.88 2.35
CA ALA A 134 -13.77 -3.02 1.33
C ALA A 134 -13.50 -4.27 0.47
N PHE A 135 -12.26 -4.44 0.03
CA PHE A 135 -11.87 -5.57 -0.82
C PHE A 135 -11.96 -6.92 -0.11
N THR A 136 -11.52 -7.02 1.16
CA THR A 136 -11.65 -8.26 1.94
C THR A 136 -13.11 -8.68 2.13
N ARG A 137 -14.03 -7.72 2.29
CA ARG A 137 -15.47 -8.00 2.36
C ARG A 137 -16.03 -8.45 1.01
N GLU A 138 -15.62 -7.81 -0.07
CA GLU A 138 -15.98 -8.20 -1.44
C GLU A 138 -15.55 -9.64 -1.72
N ALA A 139 -14.29 -9.96 -1.43
CA ALA A 139 -13.70 -11.30 -1.61
C ALA A 139 -14.40 -12.38 -0.75
N ALA A 140 -14.85 -12.03 0.45
CA ALA A 140 -15.63 -12.95 1.30
C ALA A 140 -17.04 -13.21 0.74
N GLY A 141 -17.59 -12.31 -0.08
CA GLY A 141 -18.91 -12.44 -0.69
C GLY A 141 -18.93 -13.16 -2.04
N THR A 142 -17.82 -13.16 -2.79
CA THR A 142 -17.74 -13.74 -4.15
C THR A 142 -17.44 -15.24 -4.20
N ASP A 143 -16.89 -15.84 -3.15
CA ASP A 143 -16.43 -17.25 -3.17
C ASP A 143 -17.56 -18.29 -3.00
N GLY A 144 -18.84 -17.90 -3.11
CA GLY A 144 -20.01 -18.81 -3.04
C GLY A 144 -20.22 -19.51 -1.69
N VAL A 145 -19.27 -19.40 -0.76
CA VAL A 145 -19.34 -19.86 0.62
C VAL A 145 -19.77 -18.67 1.46
N LEU A 146 -21.09 -18.52 1.65
CA LEU A 146 -21.73 -17.44 2.42
C LEU A 146 -21.23 -17.26 3.87
N HIS A 147 -20.27 -18.07 4.36
CA HIS A 147 -19.85 -18.13 5.77
C HIS A 147 -18.36 -18.45 6.01
N GLY A 148 -17.48 -18.25 5.03
CA GLY A 148 -16.03 -18.39 5.24
C GLY A 148 -15.45 -17.26 6.11
N PRO A 149 -14.41 -17.49 6.93
CA PRO A 149 -13.69 -16.40 7.58
C PRO A 149 -13.06 -15.48 6.52
N PRO A 150 -12.95 -14.16 6.78
CA PRO A 150 -12.30 -13.25 5.86
C PRO A 150 -10.85 -13.68 5.58
N PRO A 151 -10.29 -13.38 4.39
CA PRO A 151 -8.90 -13.68 4.08
C PRO A 151 -7.95 -13.13 5.16
N GLY A 152 -6.91 -13.89 5.52
CA GLY A 152 -5.86 -13.36 6.39
C GLY A 152 -5.12 -12.22 5.67
N LEU A 153 -4.82 -11.13 6.38
CA LEU A 153 -4.09 -9.99 5.82
C LEU A 153 -2.60 -10.08 6.15
N LEU A 154 -1.76 -10.00 5.13
CA LEU A 154 -0.34 -9.73 5.23
C LEU A 154 -0.07 -8.34 4.65
N LEU A 155 0.26 -7.39 5.52
CA LEU A 155 0.53 -6.01 5.14
C LEU A 155 2.01 -5.70 5.35
N PHE A 156 2.68 -5.36 4.25
CA PHE A 156 4.08 -4.97 4.20
C PHE A 156 4.17 -3.51 3.77
N GLY A 157 5.28 -2.87 4.11
CA GLY A 157 5.55 -1.52 3.62
C GLY A 157 6.57 -0.78 4.44
N ASP A 158 7.18 0.21 3.80
CA ASP A 158 7.81 1.33 4.51
C ASP A 158 6.73 2.38 4.83
N PHE A 159 6.35 2.45 6.10
CA PHE A 159 5.36 3.40 6.59
C PHE A 159 5.94 4.80 6.85
N ASN A 160 7.26 4.96 6.75
CA ASN A 160 7.97 6.18 7.07
C ASN A 160 7.56 6.77 8.43
N SER A 161 7.23 5.90 9.38
CA SER A 161 6.60 6.24 10.66
C SER A 161 7.21 5.40 11.78
N LEU A 162 7.52 6.04 12.91
CA LEU A 162 8.02 5.36 14.10
C LEU A 162 6.85 4.79 14.92
N ALA A 163 7.05 3.61 15.50
CA ALA A 163 6.07 3.03 16.44
C ALA A 163 5.90 3.90 17.69
N CYS A 164 6.96 4.58 18.12
CA CYS A 164 6.96 5.54 19.21
C CYS A 164 8.07 6.56 18.96
N LYS A 165 7.81 7.84 19.28
CA LYS A 165 8.82 8.90 19.27
C LYS A 165 9.32 9.13 20.70
N TYR A 166 10.59 8.83 20.94
CA TYR A 166 11.20 8.89 22.28
C TYR A 166 11.96 10.20 22.54
N LEU A 167 12.41 10.88 21.50
CA LEU A 167 13.14 12.14 21.61
C LEU A 167 12.46 13.20 20.74
N PRO A 168 12.35 14.44 21.25
CA PRO A 168 11.88 15.53 20.43
C PRO A 168 12.89 15.85 19.32
N ASP A 169 12.39 16.32 18.19
CA ASP A 169 13.19 16.82 17.06
C ASP A 169 12.57 18.09 16.47
N LYS A 170 13.21 18.63 15.44
CA LYS A 170 12.78 19.87 14.77
C LYS A 170 11.42 19.77 14.05
N PHE A 171 10.84 18.58 13.94
CA PHE A 171 9.55 18.33 13.30
C PHE A 171 8.41 18.20 14.31
N ASP A 172 8.70 18.22 15.62
CA ASP A 172 7.62 18.28 16.61
C ASP A 172 6.86 19.60 16.51
N PRO A 173 5.52 19.56 16.60
CA PRO A 173 4.74 20.78 16.67
C PRO A 173 5.20 21.57 17.90
N VAL A 174 5.56 22.84 17.68
CA VAL A 174 5.81 23.76 18.78
C VAL A 174 4.46 24.05 19.42
N VAL A 175 4.19 23.40 20.56
CA VAL A 175 3.01 23.70 21.37
C VAL A 175 3.28 25.02 22.09
N GLY A 176 3.11 26.13 21.38
CA GLY A 176 3.07 27.47 21.95
C GLY A 176 1.71 27.72 22.57
N ALA A 177 1.68 28.34 23.75
CA ALA A 177 0.47 28.68 24.48
C ALA A 177 -0.53 29.41 23.57
N ALA A 178 -1.81 29.03 23.65
CA ALA A 178 -2.90 29.73 22.97
C ALA A 178 -2.81 31.23 23.26
N GLU A 179 -2.74 32.04 22.20
CA GLU A 179 -3.08 33.46 22.25
C GLU A 179 -4.60 33.64 22.17
#